data_AF-A0A354DMF0-F1
#
_entry.id   AF-A0A354DMF0-F1
#
_cell.length_a   1.000
_cell.length_b   1.000
_cell.length_c   1.000
_cell.angle_alpha   90.00
_cell.angle_beta   90.00
_cell.angle_gamma   90.00
#
_symmetry.space_group_name_H-M   'P 1'
#
loop_
_entity.id
_entity.type
_entity.pdbx_description
1 polymer ?
#
loop_
_entity_poly.entity_id
_entity_poly.type
_entity_poly.pdbx_seq_one_letter_code
_entity_poly.pdbx_strand_id
1 'polypeptide(L)'
;MGNAFKVAKWEFKRNMKNKSFLIGLFLTPILMLGFMILSSLIGDSDNQAKNKTRVFIQDNLGVFNTIQETAKFHQFNWEIHKTEISEKEAMEQLKTVENTAYIFLNQGAINTGIIPVYS
;
A
#
# COMPACT_ATOMS: atom_id res chain seq x y z
N MET A 1 46.13 -19.39 11.35
CA MET A 1 44.94 -18.50 11.42
C MET A 1 44.45 -18.19 12.86
N GLY A 2 45.28 -18.26 13.91
CA GLY A 2 44.83 -17.98 15.29
C GLY A 2 44.95 -16.51 15.75
N ASN A 3 45.60 -15.65 14.95
CA ASN A 3 45.98 -14.30 15.39
C ASN A 3 45.04 -13.19 14.89
N ALA A 4 44.15 -13.46 13.93
CA ALA A 4 43.23 -12.46 13.39
C ALA A 4 42.29 -11.89 14.48
N PHE A 5 41.79 -12.73 15.37
CA PHE A 5 40.96 -12.31 16.50
C PHE A 5 41.69 -11.42 17.51
N LYS A 6 42.99 -11.66 17.73
CA LYS A 6 43.80 -10.81 18.61
C LYS A 6 43.99 -9.42 18.00
N VAL A 7 44.27 -9.37 16.69
CA VAL A 7 44.40 -8.11 15.95
C VAL A 7 43.06 -7.37 15.94
N ALA A 8 41.95 -8.05 15.64
CA ALA A 8 40.61 -7.44 15.65
C ALA A 8 40.23 -6.87 17.02
N LYS A 9 40.50 -7.61 18.11
CA LYS A 9 40.27 -7.13 19.48
C LYS A 9 41.12 -5.90 19.81
N TRP A 10 42.37 -5.89 19.37
CA TRP A 10 43.26 -4.75 19.57
C TRP A 10 42.78 -3.52 18.79
N GLU A 11 42.42 -3.70 17.53
CA GLU A 11 41.87 -2.64 16.67
C GLU A 11 40.58 -2.05 17.24
N PHE A 12 39.65 -2.90 17.70
CA PHE A 12 38.42 -2.44 18.33
C PHE A 12 38.70 -1.63 19.60
N LYS A 13 39.59 -2.11 20.48
CA LYS A 13 39.98 -1.40 21.70
C LYS A 13 40.65 -0.05 21.39
N ARG A 14 41.40 0.04 20.29
CA ARG A 14 42.02 1.27 19.81
C ARG A 14 40.96 2.25 19.28
N ASN A 15 40.06 1.79 18.42
CA ASN A 15 39.03 2.62 17.80
C ASN A 15 37.98 3.11 18.79
N MET A 16 37.64 2.33 19.81
CA MET A 16 36.74 2.74 20.90
C MET A 16 37.23 3.95 21.71
N LYS A 17 38.50 4.35 21.61
CA LYS A 17 39.04 5.58 22.23
C LYS A 17 38.91 6.81 21.33
N ASN A 18 38.55 6.64 20.06
CA ASN A 18 38.38 7.74 19.12
C ASN A 18 36.94 8.28 19.18
N LYS A 19 36.80 9.58 19.44
CA LYS A 19 35.51 10.27 19.49
C LYS A 19 34.73 10.11 18.18
N SER A 20 35.38 10.23 17.03
CA SER A 20 34.73 10.10 15.73
C SER A 20 34.20 8.69 15.48
N PHE A 21 34.92 7.65 15.93
CA PHE A 21 34.46 6.26 15.81
C PHE A 21 33.23 5.99 16.67
N LEU A 22 33.24 6.45 17.93
CA LEU A 22 32.08 6.34 18.82
C LEU A 22 30.87 7.09 18.27
N ILE A 23 31.08 8.32 17.79
CA ILE A 23 30.01 9.12 17.18
C ILE A 23 29.42 8.37 15.98
N GLY A 24 30.25 7.88 15.05
CA GLY A 24 29.74 7.11 13.91
C GLY A 24 29.00 5.83 14.32
N LEU A 25 29.54 5.08 15.29
CA LEU A 25 28.97 3.83 15.78
C LEU A 25 27.54 4.00 16.32
N PHE A 26 27.23 5.12 16.97
CA PHE A 26 25.90 5.41 17.52
C PHE A 26 25.05 6.29 16.60
N LEU A 27 25.63 7.23 15.86
CA LEU A 27 24.90 8.13 14.99
C LEU A 27 24.26 7.39 13.82
N THR A 28 24.95 6.40 13.23
CA THR A 28 24.40 5.60 12.13
C THR A 28 23.11 4.84 12.52
N PRO A 29 23.05 4.06 13.61
CA PRO A 29 21.80 3.42 14.02
C PRO A 29 20.72 4.43 14.44
N ILE A 30 21.09 5.56 15.05
CA ILE A 30 20.14 6.64 15.37
C ILE A 30 19.51 7.22 14.09
N LEU A 31 20.33 7.50 13.07
CA LEU A 31 19.84 7.99 11.78
C LEU A 31 18.95 6.96 11.08
N MET A 32 19.30 5.67 11.13
CA MET A 32 18.44 4.59 10.62
C MET A 32 17.05 4.60 11.28
N LEU A 33 16.98 4.71 12.60
CA LEU A 33 15.72 4.83 13.33
C LEU A 33 14.97 6.12 12.96
N GLY A 34 15.69 7.23 12.85
CA GLY A 34 15.14 8.51 12.40
C GLY A 34 14.51 8.42 11.01
N PHE A 35 15.19 7.81 10.05
CA PHE A 35 14.66 7.59 8.70
C PHE A 35 13.50 6.60 8.67
N MET A 36 13.49 5.57 9.52
CA MET A 36 12.34 4.68 9.65
C MET A 36 11.10 5.46 10.11
N ILE A 37 11.25 6.32 11.11
CA ILE A 37 10.16 7.18 11.61
C ILE A 37 9.74 8.20 10.53
N LEU A 38 10.69 8.89 9.90
CA LEU A 38 10.39 9.83 8.81
C LEU A 38 9.68 9.13 7.64
N SER A 39 10.09 7.91 7.29
CA SER A 39 9.42 7.12 6.26
C SER A 39 7.99 6.73 6.66
N SER A 40 7.72 6.45 7.93
CA SER A 40 6.36 6.17 8.42
C SER A 40 5.47 7.43 8.40
N LEU A 41 6.04 8.61 8.66
CA LEU A 41 5.31 9.88 8.62
C LEU A 41 5.00 10.32 7.18
N ILE A 42 5.83 9.94 6.21
CA ILE A 42 5.64 10.25 4.78
C ILE A 42 4.84 9.14 4.06
N GLY A 43 4.91 7.89 4.54
CA GLY A 43 4.48 6.69 3.80
C GLY A 43 3.10 6.12 4.13
N ASP A 44 2.33 6.73 5.03
CA ASP A 44 0.94 6.27 5.32
C ASP A 44 0.00 6.44 4.11
N SER A 45 0.36 7.31 3.16
CA SER A 45 -0.39 7.51 1.92
C SER A 45 -0.07 6.47 0.83
N ASP A 46 1.10 5.84 0.83
CA ASP A 46 1.56 5.03 -0.32
C ASP A 46 1.54 3.50 -0.05
N ASN A 47 1.76 3.05 1.19
CA ASN A 47 1.69 1.63 1.53
C ASN A 47 0.25 1.10 1.72
N GLN A 48 -0.71 1.96 2.07
CA GLN A 48 -2.12 1.58 2.04
C GLN A 48 -2.69 1.53 0.61
N ALA A 49 -2.15 2.34 -0.31
CA ALA A 49 -2.58 2.37 -1.70
C ALA A 49 -2.21 1.08 -2.47
N LYS A 50 -1.08 0.44 -2.15
CA LYS A 50 -0.63 -0.79 -2.85
C LYS A 50 -1.46 -2.03 -2.55
N ASN A 51 -2.16 -2.09 -1.41
CA ASN A 51 -3.02 -3.23 -1.05
C ASN A 51 -4.52 -2.93 -1.21
N LYS A 52 -4.91 -1.67 -1.49
CA LYS A 52 -6.31 -1.30 -1.66
C LYS A 52 -6.77 -1.58 -3.08
N THR A 53 -7.82 -2.37 -3.23
CA THR A 53 -8.48 -2.55 -4.53
C THR A 53 -9.34 -1.32 -4.78
N ARG A 54 -9.09 -0.61 -5.88
CA ARG A 54 -9.92 0.51 -6.30
C ARG A 54 -11.18 -0.03 -6.98
N VAL A 55 -12.35 0.22 -6.44
CA VAL A 55 -13.61 -0.32 -6.96
C VAL A 55 -14.48 0.84 -7.45
N PHE A 56 -14.70 0.89 -8.75
CA PHE A 56 -15.61 1.84 -9.38
C PHE A 56 -16.97 1.21 -9.59
N ILE A 57 -18.02 1.87 -9.09
CA ILE A 57 -19.39 1.36 -9.19
C ILE A 57 -20.20 2.34 -10.03
N GLN A 58 -20.74 1.85 -11.14
CA GLN A 58 -21.80 2.53 -11.86
C GLN A 58 -23.14 2.08 -11.26
N ASP A 59 -23.80 2.96 -10.54
CA ASP A 59 -25.03 2.67 -9.82
C ASP A 59 -26.23 3.43 -10.40
N ASN A 60 -27.08 2.71 -11.12
CA ASN A 60 -28.37 3.21 -11.62
C ASN A 60 -29.54 2.79 -10.72
N LEU A 61 -29.28 2.07 -9.62
CA LEU A 61 -30.29 1.46 -8.75
C LEU A 61 -30.37 2.14 -7.36
N GLY A 62 -29.42 3.03 -7.04
CA GLY A 62 -29.38 3.78 -5.79
C GLY A 62 -28.83 2.98 -4.60
N VAL A 63 -28.12 1.89 -4.85
CA VAL A 63 -27.57 0.98 -3.82
C VAL A 63 -26.10 1.26 -3.44
N PHE A 64 -25.49 2.28 -4.04
CA PHE A 64 -24.08 2.63 -3.82
C PHE A 64 -23.73 2.79 -2.34
N ASN A 65 -24.55 3.53 -1.59
CA ASN A 65 -24.29 3.80 -0.17
C ASN A 65 -24.29 2.49 0.64
N THR A 66 -25.26 1.60 0.37
CA THR A 66 -25.34 0.29 1.00
C THR A 66 -24.09 -0.55 0.75
N ILE A 67 -23.58 -0.55 -0.49
CA ILE A 67 -22.35 -1.29 -0.83
C ILE A 67 -21.14 -0.69 -0.11
N GLN A 68 -21.04 0.64 -0.08
CA GLN A 68 -19.95 1.33 0.60
C GLN A 68 -19.96 1.05 2.12
N GLU A 69 -21.14 1.09 2.75
CA GLU A 69 -21.31 0.76 4.16
C GLU A 69 -21.00 -0.70 4.45
N THR A 70 -21.46 -1.62 3.60
CA THR A 70 -21.19 -3.06 3.72
C THR A 70 -19.69 -3.34 3.63
N ALA A 71 -18.99 -2.71 2.67
CA ALA A 71 -17.55 -2.87 2.53
C ALA A 71 -16.78 -2.34 3.74
N LYS A 72 -17.20 -1.20 4.30
CA LYS A 72 -16.63 -0.66 5.55
C LYS A 72 -16.91 -1.58 6.75
N PHE A 73 -18.13 -2.10 6.86
CA PHE A 73 -18.55 -2.99 7.95
C PHE A 73 -17.75 -4.30 7.95
N HIS A 74 -17.55 -4.90 6.79
CA HIS A 74 -16.72 -6.10 6.64
C HIS A 74 -15.21 -5.81 6.56
N GLN A 75 -14.81 -4.54 6.68
CA GLN A 75 -13.42 -4.10 6.63
C GLN A 75 -12.70 -4.55 5.36
N PHE A 76 -13.41 -4.60 4.23
CA PHE A 76 -12.76 -4.84 2.94
C PHE A 76 -11.80 -3.71 2.64
N ASN A 77 -10.63 -4.05 2.10
CA ASN A 77 -9.63 -3.07 1.70
C ASN A 77 -9.96 -2.45 0.35
N TRP A 78 -11.20 -1.98 0.20
CA TRP A 78 -11.73 -1.42 -1.05
C TRP A 78 -11.83 0.09 -0.96
N GLU A 79 -11.33 0.75 -1.99
CA GLU A 79 -11.52 2.18 -2.20
C GLU A 79 -12.65 2.38 -3.22
N ILE A 80 -13.87 2.59 -2.71
CA ILE A 80 -15.09 2.60 -3.54
C ILE A 80 -15.40 4.01 -4.06
N HIS A 81 -15.50 4.13 -5.38
CA HIS A 81 -15.80 5.37 -6.10
C HIS A 81 -17.03 5.20 -7.01
N LYS A 82 -17.79 6.27 -7.23
CA LYS A 82 -18.82 6.28 -8.27
C LYS A 82 -18.18 6.49 -9.64
N THR A 83 -18.73 5.86 -10.66
CA THR A 83 -18.34 6.11 -12.05
C THR A 83 -19.56 6.20 -12.95
N GLU A 84 -19.41 6.92 -14.06
CA GLU A 84 -20.41 7.08 -15.12
C GLU A 84 -19.90 6.56 -16.48
N ILE A 85 -18.70 5.99 -16.50
CA ILE A 85 -18.09 5.48 -17.75
C ILE A 85 -18.77 4.20 -18.19
N SER A 86 -18.76 3.93 -19.50
CA SER A 86 -19.33 2.71 -20.07
C SER A 86 -18.45 1.47 -19.83
N GLU A 87 -19.03 0.27 -19.95
CA GLU A 87 -18.31 -1.01 -19.86
C GLU A 87 -17.10 -1.07 -20.81
N LYS A 88 -17.26 -0.54 -22.03
CA LYS A 88 -16.20 -0.50 -23.04
C LYS A 88 -15.02 0.37 -22.59
N GLU A 89 -15.30 1.55 -22.03
CA GLU A 89 -14.28 2.47 -21.52
C GLU A 89 -13.59 1.89 -20.27
N ALA A 90 -14.34 1.21 -19.40
CA ALA A 90 -13.78 0.52 -18.25
C ALA A 90 -12.78 -0.57 -18.67
N MET A 91 -13.12 -1.39 -19.67
CA MET A 91 -12.20 -2.40 -20.21
C MET A 91 -10.94 -1.80 -20.84
N GLU A 92 -11.02 -0.61 -21.42
CA GLU A 92 -9.83 0.08 -21.94
C GLU A 92 -8.94 0.60 -20.80
N GLN A 93 -9.54 1.16 -19.74
CA GLN A 93 -8.79 1.63 -18.57
C GLN A 93 -8.09 0.49 -17.83
N LEU A 94 -8.77 -0.66 -17.63
CA LEU A 94 -8.20 -1.83 -16.95
C LEU A 94 -6.92 -2.38 -17.59
N LYS A 95 -6.67 -2.12 -18.88
CA LYS A 95 -5.39 -2.50 -19.52
C LYS A 95 -4.18 -1.73 -19.00
N THR A 96 -4.41 -0.60 -18.33
CA THR A 96 -3.37 0.36 -17.93
C THR A 96 -3.25 0.54 -16.42
N VAL A 97 -4.23 0.08 -15.64
CA VAL A 97 -4.25 0.22 -14.18
C VAL A 97 -4.41 -1.14 -13.50
N GLU A 98 -3.52 -1.42 -12.56
CA GLU A 98 -3.57 -2.61 -11.71
C GLU A 98 -4.48 -2.39 -10.49
N ASN A 99 -4.90 -3.47 -9.82
CA ASN A 99 -5.72 -3.45 -8.60
C ASN A 99 -7.00 -2.60 -8.70
N THR A 100 -7.62 -2.56 -9.88
CA THR A 100 -8.84 -1.79 -10.13
C THR A 100 -9.96 -2.72 -10.58
N ALA A 101 -11.18 -2.49 -10.12
CA ALA A 101 -12.37 -3.24 -10.53
C ALA A 101 -13.52 -2.28 -10.87
N TYR A 102 -14.34 -2.64 -11.85
CA TYR A 102 -15.55 -1.94 -12.24
C TYR A 102 -16.77 -2.85 -12.05
N ILE A 103 -17.79 -2.32 -11.39
CA ILE A 103 -19.06 -3.01 -11.12
C ILE A 103 -20.18 -2.19 -11.73
N PHE A 104 -21.00 -2.83 -12.57
CA PHE A 104 -22.13 -2.18 -13.24
C PHE A 104 -23.45 -2.69 -12.66
N LEU A 105 -24.18 -1.78 -11.99
CA LEU A 105 -25.46 -2.05 -11.35
C LEU A 105 -26.56 -1.35 -12.15
N ASN A 106 -27.07 -2.07 -13.15
CA ASN A 106 -28.10 -1.58 -14.07
C ASN A 106 -29.35 -2.47 -14.04
N GLN A 107 -30.42 -2.05 -14.74
CA GLN A 107 -31.67 -2.81 -14.82
C GLN A 107 -31.48 -4.20 -15.46
N GLY A 108 -30.48 -4.35 -16.33
CA GLY A 108 -30.12 -5.64 -16.92
C GLY A 108 -29.63 -6.64 -15.89
N ALA A 109 -28.87 -6.18 -14.88
CA ALA A 109 -28.41 -7.03 -13.78
C ALA A 109 -29.56 -7.57 -12.93
N ILE A 110 -30.62 -6.77 -12.74
CA ILE A 110 -31.86 -7.22 -12.06
C ILE A 110 -32.57 -8.28 -12.88
N ASN A 111 -32.75 -8.04 -14.18
CA ASN A 111 -33.53 -8.92 -15.06
C ASN A 111 -32.83 -10.26 -15.34
N THR A 112 -31.50 -10.27 -15.38
CA THR A 112 -30.69 -11.46 -15.65
C THR A 112 -30.23 -12.16 -14.37
N GLY A 113 -30.24 -11.46 -13.24
CA GLY A 113 -29.66 -11.94 -11.98
C GLY A 113 -28.12 -11.99 -11.98
N ILE A 114 -27.47 -11.44 -13.01
CA ILE A 114 -26.02 -11.47 -13.19
C ILE A 114 -25.46 -10.06 -13.00
N ILE A 115 -24.53 -9.89 -12.07
CA ILE A 115 -23.82 -8.63 -11.85
C ILE A 115 -22.48 -8.70 -12.57
N PRO A 116 -22.28 -7.96 -13.67
CA PRO A 116 -21.01 -7.93 -14.39
C PRO A 116 -19.93 -7.18 -13.57
N VAL A 117 -18.79 -7.83 -13.44
CA VAL A 117 -17.59 -7.34 -12.73
C VAL A 117 -16.39 -7.47 -13.66
N TYR A 118 -15.64 -6.39 -13.83
CA TYR A 118 -14.41 -6.36 -14.63
C TYR A 118 -13.24 -5.96 -13.73
N SER A 119 -12.13 -6.67 -13.79
CA SER A 119 -10.93 -6.46 -12.97
C SER A 119 -9.65 -6.76 -13.73
#